data_AF-D6CTI1-F1
#
_entry.id   AF-D6CTI1-F1
#
_cell.length_a   1.000
_cell.length_b   1.000
_cell.length_c   1.000
_cell.angle_alpha   90.00
_cell.angle_beta   90.00
_cell.angle_gamma   90.00
#
_symmetry.space_group_name_H-M   'P 1'
#
loop_
_entity.id
_entity.type
_entity.pdbx_description
1 polymer ?
#
loop_
_entity_poly.entity_id
_entity_poly.type
_entity_poly.pdbx_seq_one_letter_code
_entity_poly.pdbx_strand_id
1 'polypeptide(L)' 'MKIPTPQYRSPLGRLVAEPRPDPEEIKREGWLDQHILVVSPEDARLDWTEREFLRRIGDRLYGDKERRHG' A
#
# COMPACT_ATOMS: atom_id res chain seq x y z
N MET A 1 -29.52 -0.07 24.79
CA MET A 1 -28.58 -0.52 23.74
C MET A 1 -27.16 -0.47 24.30
N LYS A 2 -26.41 -1.57 24.29
CA LYS A 2 -25.00 -1.59 24.68
C LYS A 2 -24.17 -1.31 23.43
N ILE A 3 -23.53 -0.14 23.37
CA ILE A 3 -22.61 0.21 22.28
C ILE A 3 -21.26 -0.44 22.67
N PRO A 4 -20.69 -1.36 21.87
CA PRO A 4 -19.42 -1.99 22.21
C PRO A 4 -18.30 -0.95 22.10
N THR A 5 -17.53 -0.78 23.18
CA THR A 5 -16.36 0.10 23.19
C THR A 5 -15.21 -0.56 22.43
N PRO A 6 -14.64 0.07 21.38
CA PRO A 6 -13.51 -0.51 20.67
C PRO A 6 -12.30 -0.64 21.60
N GLN A 7 -11.75 -1.85 21.70
CA GLN A 7 -10.53 -2.13 22.47
C GLN A 7 -9.31 -1.71 21.66
N TYR A 8 -8.79 -0.50 21.91
CA TYR A 8 -7.53 -0.06 21.32
C TYR A 8 -6.34 -0.77 21.97
N ARG A 9 -5.45 -1.34 21.17
CA ARG A 9 -4.28 -2.13 21.63
C ARG A 9 -3.13 -1.28 22.22
N SER A 10 -3.15 0.05 22.15
CA SER A 10 -2.06 0.90 22.67
C SER A 10 -2.52 2.28 23.18
N PRO A 11 -1.78 2.93 24.11
CA PRO A 11 -2.06 4.29 24.60
C PRO A 11 -2.04 5.37 23.50
N LEU A 12 -1.20 5.19 22.47
CA LEU A 12 -1.14 6.08 21.31
C LEU A 12 -2.34 5.89 20.35
N GLY A 13 -2.99 4.72 20.39
CA GLY A 13 -4.18 4.46 19.57
C GLY A 13 -5.36 5.40 19.87
N ARG A 14 -5.38 6.03 21.04
CA ARG A 14 -6.37 7.05 21.41
C ARG A 14 -6.14 8.40 20.70
N LEU A 15 -4.91 8.66 20.28
CA LEU A 15 -4.52 9.89 19.59
C LEU A 15 -4.61 9.78 18.06
N VAL A 16 -4.80 8.57 17.53
CA VAL A 16 -5.16 8.35 16.13
C VAL A 16 -6.64 8.71 16.03
N ALA A 17 -6.91 9.99 15.80
CA ALA A 17 -8.22 10.62 15.93
C ALA A 17 -9.25 10.12 14.91
N GLU A 18 -8.86 9.32 13.92
CA GLU A 18 -9.73 8.97 12.81
C GLU A 18 -9.69 7.46 12.49
N PRO A 19 -10.81 6.89 12.05
CA PRO A 19 -10.80 5.57 11.43
C PRO A 19 -9.81 5.60 10.25
N ARG A 20 -9.03 4.53 10.10
CA ARG A 20 -8.09 4.41 8.98
C ARG A 20 -8.87 4.59 7.66
N PRO A 21 -8.48 5.54 6.78
CA PRO A 21 -9.15 5.74 5.51
C PRO A 21 -9.09 4.47 4.66
N ASP A 22 -10.08 4.31 3.78
CA ASP A 22 -10.12 3.15 2.88
C ASP A 22 -8.81 3.07 2.09
N PRO A 23 -8.07 1.94 2.14
CA PRO A 23 -6.85 1.78 1.37
C PRO A 23 -7.00 2.11 -0.13
N GLU A 24 -8.16 1.86 -0.74
CA GLU A 24 -8.38 2.21 -2.14
C GLU A 24 -8.55 3.72 -2.36
N GLU A 25 -9.09 4.45 -1.38
CA GLU A 25 -9.17 5.90 -1.40
C GLU A 25 -7.77 6.53 -1.31
N ILE A 26 -6.94 6.04 -0.38
CA ILE A 26 -5.53 6.48 -0.23
C ILE A 26 -4.75 6.28 -1.53
N LYS A 27 -4.91 5.13 -2.20
CA LYS A 27 -4.25 4.86 -3.49
C LYS A 27 -4.72 5.82 -4.58
N ARG A 28 -6.02 6.14 -4.61
CA ARG A 28 -6.60 7.06 -5.59
C ARG A 28 -6.06 8.48 -5.38
N GLU A 29 -6.08 8.97 -4.16
CA GLU A 29 -5.52 10.29 -3.80
C GLU A 29 -4.03 10.35 -4.08
N GLY A 30 -3.28 9.31 -3.69
CA GLY A 30 -1.84 9.22 -3.99
C GLY A 30 -1.54 9.31 -5.48
N TRP A 31 -2.40 8.74 -6.33
CA TRP A 31 -2.27 8.88 -7.78
C TRP A 31 -2.63 10.28 -8.28
N LEU A 32 -3.78 10.82 -7.88
CA LEU A 32 -4.27 12.11 -8.37
C LEU A 32 -3.36 13.27 -7.96
N ASP A 33 -2.92 13.30 -6.71
CA ASP A 33 -2.22 14.44 -6.14
C ASP A 33 -0.70 14.33 -6.28
N GLN A 34 -0.17 13.11 -6.23
CA GLN A 34 1.28 12.87 -6.14
C GLN A 34 1.81 11.97 -7.26
N HIS A 35 0.94 11.44 -8.12
CA HIS A 35 1.29 10.45 -9.15
C HIS A 35 2.00 9.21 -8.59
N ILE A 36 1.64 8.83 -7.35
CA ILE A 36 2.14 7.64 -6.69
C ILE A 36 1.13 6.50 -6.86
N LEU A 37 1.57 5.42 -7.49
CA LEU A 37 0.76 4.22 -7.67
C LEU A 37 1.25 3.09 -6.77
N VAL A 38 0.37 2.56 -5.93
CA VAL A 38 0.61 1.35 -5.13
C VAL A 38 -0.32 0.25 -5.59
N VAL A 39 0.22 -0.73 -6.30
CA VAL A 39 -0.53 -1.83 -6.91
C VAL A 39 0.14 -3.17 -6.60
N SER A 40 -0.67 -4.20 -6.35
CA SER A 40 -0.16 -5.57 -6.23
C SER A 40 0.11 -6.13 -7.62
N PRO A 41 1.24 -6.82 -7.87
CA PRO A 41 1.48 -7.55 -9.11
C PRO A 41 0.42 -8.62 -9.42
N GLU A 42 -0.39 -9.02 -8.43
CA GLU A 42 -1.44 -10.03 -8.57
C GLU A 42 -2.85 -9.41 -8.71
N ASP A 43 -2.97 -8.07 -8.80
CA ASP A 43 -4.26 -7.40 -8.94
C ASP A 43 -5.03 -7.94 -10.15
N ALA A 44 -6.27 -8.39 -9.93
CA ALA A 44 -7.10 -9.03 -10.95
C ALA A 44 -7.50 -8.07 -12.09
N ARG A 45 -7.38 -6.75 -11.87
CA ARG A 45 -7.62 -5.73 -12.91
C ARG A 45 -6.48 -5.65 -13.92
N LEU A 46 -5.30 -6.16 -13.58
CA LEU A 46 -4.13 -6.14 -14.44
C LEU A 46 -4.09 -7.37 -15.35
N ASP A 47 -3.89 -7.13 -16.64
CA ASP A 47 -3.59 -8.18 -17.60
C ASP A 47 -2.14 -8.71 -17.42
N TRP A 48 -1.85 -9.82 -18.08
CA TRP A 48 -0.53 -10.46 -17.96
C TRP A 48 0.63 -9.53 -18.35
N THR A 49 0.46 -8.70 -19.37
CA THR A 49 1.49 -7.77 -19.85
C THR A 49 1.74 -6.67 -18.82
N GLU A 50 0.68 -6.11 -18.25
CA GLU A 50 0.77 -5.08 -17.21
C GLU A 50 1.46 -5.61 -15.96
N ARG A 51 1.14 -6.84 -15.54
CA ARG A 51 1.80 -7.51 -14.41
C ARG A 51 3.30 -7.68 -14.64
N GLU A 52 3.69 -8.15 -15.83
CA GLU A 52 5.09 -8.31 -16.18
C GLU A 52 5.84 -6.96 -16.25
N PHE A 53 5.19 -5.91 -16.73
CA PHE A 53 5.77 -4.57 -16.75
C PHE A 53 6.03 -4.04 -15.34
N LEU A 54 5.05 -4.16 -14.44
CA LEU A 54 5.19 -3.78 -13.03
C LEU A 54 6.30 -4.57 -12.34
N ARG A 55 6.35 -5.90 -12.56
CA ARG A 55 7.41 -6.76 -12.02
C ARG A 55 8.79 -6.31 -12.48
N ARG A 56 8.98 -6.09 -13.78
CA ARG A 56 10.26 -5.61 -14.34
C ARG A 56 10.67 -4.25 -13.79
N ILE A 57 9.73 -3.32 -13.66
CA ILE A 57 10.00 -2.02 -13.05
C ILE A 57 10.39 -2.19 -11.58
N GLY A 58 9.63 -2.97 -10.82
CA GLY A 58 9.92 -3.26 -9.42
C GLY A 58 11.29 -3.89 -9.23
N ASP A 59 11.61 -4.92 -10.01
CA ASP A 59 12.91 -5.60 -10.01
C ASP A 59 14.04 -4.64 -10.36
N ARG A 60 13.85 -3.75 -11.33
CA ARG A 60 14.85 -2.73 -11.70
C ARG A 60 15.06 -1.68 -10.62
N LEU A 61 13.98 -1.23 -9.95
CA LEU A 61 14.04 -0.15 -8.96
C LEU A 61 14.47 -0.65 -7.57
N TYR A 62 14.11 -1.88 -7.21
CA TYR A 62 14.25 -2.41 -5.85
C TYR A 62 14.87 -3.82 -5.77
N GLY A 63 15.04 -4.52 -6.89
CA GLY A 63 15.52 -5.90 -6.94
C GLY A 63 17.04 -6.06 -6.83
N ASP A 64 17.82 -4.98 -6.89
CA ASP A 64 19.29 -5.05 -6.75
C ASP A 64 19.71 -5.02 -5.27
N LYS A 65 19.54 -6.17 -4.59
CA LYS A 65 20.03 -6.39 -3.22
C LYS A 65 21.23 -7.34 -3.12
N GLU A 66 21.84 -7.75 -4.23
CA GLU A 66 22.89 -8.79 -4.20
C GLU A 66 24.14 -8.51 -5.05
N ARG A 67 24.59 -7.25 -5.19
CA ARG A 67 25.98 -6.99 -5.63
C ARG A 67 26.69 -5.86 -4.90
N ARG A 68 26.42 -5.68 -3.61
CA ARG A 68 27.42 -5.00 -2.75
C ARG A 68 28.47 -6.04 -2.35
N HIS A 69 29.56 -5.99 -3.12
CA HIS A 69 30.86 -6.60 -2.86
C HIS A 69 31.19 -6.75 -1.37
N GLY A 70 31.55 -7.99 -1.02
CA GLY A 70 32.40 -8.41 0.09
C GLY A 70 33.05 -9.70 -0.34
#